data_AF-A0A2H6FKZ3-F1
#
_entry.id   AF-A0A2H6FKZ3-F1
#
_cell.length_a   1.000
_cell.length_b   1.000
_cell.length_c   1.000
_cell.angle_alpha   90.00
_cell.angle_beta   90.00
_cell.angle_gamma   90.00
#
_symmetry.space_group_name_H-M   'P 1'
#
loop_
_entity.id
_entity.type
_entity.pdbx_description
1 polymer ?
#
loop_
_entity_poly.entity_id
_entity_poly.type
_entity_poly.pdbx_seq_one_letter_code
_entity_poly.pdbx_strand_id
1 'polypeptide(L)'
;MKISTKKGDGGYTSTLGGERIPKHHLITEAVGAIDEANSLLGLARASAEDKKIQRIILHVQKDLFVIGAQLSFADGKGRKQKKQISDLSVRWLERLVNELEEVLSLPPGFVAFGGEISASQMDVARTGVRKAERIAVRMQSEGLLENPDLLKYLNRLSDLIFLLAAYEENSGRERKKISLSSLSVQLSDSVFRKWFIVGGFVVISLVMVLSLLLIFHRPSTDTMSEMMNMHMQEGMHKK
;
A
#
# COMPACT_ATOMS: atom_id res chain seq x y z
N MET A 1 -33.31 11.00 12.71
CA MET A 1 -32.59 10.08 13.62
C MET A 1 -31.17 10.61 13.80
N LYS A 2 -30.61 10.67 15.02
CA LYS A 2 -29.23 11.16 15.21
C LYS A 2 -28.23 10.10 14.72
N ILE A 3 -27.25 10.52 13.93
CA ILE A 3 -26.19 9.64 13.42
C ILE A 3 -25.27 9.18 14.57
N SER A 4 -24.87 10.10 15.45
CA SER A 4 -24.01 9.78 16.60
C SER A 4 -24.82 9.36 17.83
N THR A 5 -24.50 8.18 18.37
CA THR A 5 -25.13 7.62 19.58
C THR A 5 -24.18 7.54 20.78
N LYS A 6 -22.87 7.78 20.59
CA LYS A 6 -21.78 7.62 21.59
C LYS A 6 -21.63 6.22 22.20
N LYS A 7 -22.45 5.24 21.79
CA LYS A 7 -22.40 3.85 22.30
C LYS A 7 -21.08 3.15 21.94
N GLY A 8 -20.32 3.66 20.98
CA GLY A 8 -19.05 3.08 20.55
C GLY A 8 -17.80 3.68 21.20
N ASP A 9 -17.94 4.64 22.12
CA ASP A 9 -16.81 5.40 22.67
C ASP A 9 -15.88 4.51 23.52
N GLY A 10 -16.43 3.46 24.15
CA GLY A 10 -15.65 2.46 24.88
C GLY A 10 -14.89 1.45 24.02
N GLY A 11 -14.82 1.64 22.69
CA GLY A 11 -14.08 0.74 21.80
C GLY A 11 -14.85 -0.48 21.28
N TYR A 12 -16.16 -0.56 21.54
CA TYR A 12 -17.04 -1.65 21.10
C TYR A 12 -18.04 -1.18 20.04
N THR A 13 -18.58 -2.13 19.27
CA THR A 13 -19.66 -1.91 18.30
C THR A 13 -20.64 -3.09 18.32
N SER A 14 -21.78 -2.95 17.67
CA SER A 14 -22.74 -4.05 17.50
C SER A 14 -22.72 -4.58 16.08
N THR A 15 -22.67 -5.90 15.91
CA THR A 15 -22.89 -6.56 14.62
C THR A 15 -24.35 -6.40 14.19
N LEU A 16 -24.64 -6.60 12.90
CA LEU A 16 -26.04 -6.67 12.44
C LEU A 16 -26.78 -7.88 13.04
N GLY A 17 -26.03 -8.91 13.47
CA GLY A 17 -26.51 -10.04 14.26
C GLY A 17 -26.98 -9.67 15.67
N GLY A 18 -26.57 -8.50 16.18
CA GLY A 18 -26.91 -8.00 17.52
C GLY A 18 -25.83 -8.23 18.57
N GLU A 19 -24.73 -8.90 18.23
CA GLU A 19 -23.61 -9.16 19.15
C GLU A 19 -22.78 -7.89 19.37
N ARG A 20 -22.32 -7.67 20.61
CA ARG A 20 -21.44 -6.56 20.97
C ARG A 20 -19.99 -7.03 20.92
N ILE A 21 -19.23 -6.57 19.93
CA ILE A 21 -17.84 -6.97 19.68
C ILE A 21 -16.88 -5.78 19.81
N PRO A 22 -15.59 -5.99 20.17
CA PRO A 22 -14.61 -4.92 20.11
C PRO A 22 -14.39 -4.46 18.66
N LYS A 23 -14.08 -3.18 18.44
CA LYS A 23 -13.91 -2.60 17.10
C LYS A 23 -12.74 -3.19 16.30
N HIS A 24 -11.77 -3.82 16.97
CA HIS A 24 -10.65 -4.51 16.34
C HIS A 24 -10.95 -5.98 16.00
N HIS A 25 -12.17 -6.45 16.25
CA HIS A 25 -12.58 -7.81 15.90
C HIS A 25 -12.57 -8.03 14.39
N LEU A 26 -12.23 -9.24 13.94
CA LEU A 26 -12.04 -9.57 12.53
C LEU A 26 -13.29 -9.28 11.66
N ILE A 27 -14.50 -9.53 12.19
CA ILE A 27 -15.77 -9.13 11.54
C ILE A 27 -15.80 -7.62 11.25
N THR A 28 -15.40 -6.79 12.21
CA THR A 28 -15.41 -5.32 12.03
C THR A 28 -14.34 -4.88 11.03
N GLU A 29 -13.16 -5.50 11.06
CA GLU A 29 -12.09 -5.28 10.09
C GLU A 29 -12.55 -5.60 8.65
N ALA A 30 -13.22 -6.74 8.47
CA ALA A 30 -13.72 -7.17 7.17
C ALA A 30 -14.82 -6.25 6.62
N VAL A 31 -15.81 -5.89 7.46
CA VAL A 31 -16.88 -4.96 7.08
C VAL A 31 -16.30 -3.58 6.74
N GLY A 32 -15.32 -3.10 7.52
CA GLY A 32 -14.64 -1.83 7.25
C GLY A 32 -13.85 -1.85 5.94
N ALA A 33 -13.15 -2.95 5.62
CA ALA A 33 -12.42 -3.08 4.37
C ALA A 33 -13.35 -3.11 3.14
N ILE A 34 -14.53 -3.72 3.26
CA ILE A 34 -15.56 -3.68 2.22
C ILE A 34 -16.10 -2.26 2.04
N ASP A 35 -16.36 -1.53 3.12
CA ASP A 35 -16.83 -0.14 3.08
C ASP A 35 -15.79 0.82 2.47
N GLU A 36 -14.52 0.61 2.79
CA GLU A 36 -13.38 1.32 2.18
C GLU A 36 -13.33 1.07 0.66
N ALA A 37 -13.39 -0.19 0.23
CA ALA A 37 -13.42 -0.55 -1.20
C ALA A 37 -14.64 0.05 -1.92
N ASN A 38 -15.81 0.01 -1.28
CA ASN A 38 -17.05 0.57 -1.82
C ASN A 38 -16.99 2.10 -1.96
N SER A 39 -16.35 2.78 -1.00
CA SER A 39 -16.13 4.23 -1.02
C SER A 39 -15.18 4.64 -2.14
N LEU A 40 -14.09 3.89 -2.34
CA LEU A 40 -13.14 4.11 -3.44
C LEU A 40 -13.81 3.93 -4.81
N LEU A 41 -14.66 2.90 -4.95
CA LEU A 41 -15.49 2.74 -6.15
C LEU A 41 -16.48 3.88 -6.34
N GLY A 42 -17.02 4.44 -5.26
CA GLY A 42 -17.87 5.63 -5.30
C GLY A 42 -17.14 6.84 -5.90
N LEU A 43 -15.88 7.03 -5.52
CA LEU A 43 -15.03 8.08 -6.09
C LEU A 43 -14.80 7.86 -7.59
N ALA A 44 -14.40 6.65 -7.99
CA ALA A 44 -14.21 6.29 -9.39
C ALA A 44 -15.49 6.47 -10.23
N ARG A 45 -16.65 6.09 -9.69
CA ARG A 45 -17.94 6.26 -10.36
C ARG A 45 -18.30 7.73 -10.57
N ALA A 46 -17.96 8.59 -9.62
CA ALA A 46 -18.28 10.01 -9.70
C ALA A 46 -17.44 10.75 -10.74
N SER A 47 -16.22 10.27 -11.02
CA SER A 47 -15.29 10.85 -12.01
C SER A 47 -15.39 10.21 -13.40
N ALA A 48 -15.90 8.98 -13.52
CA ALA A 48 -16.05 8.31 -14.81
C ALA A 48 -17.05 9.04 -15.73
N GLU A 49 -16.73 9.15 -17.02
CA GLU A 49 -17.61 9.77 -18.01
C GLU A 49 -18.57 8.75 -18.64
N ASP A 50 -18.12 7.51 -18.83
CA ASP A 50 -18.92 6.46 -19.45
C ASP A 50 -20.07 5.98 -18.54
N LYS A 51 -21.31 6.17 -19.03
CA LYS A 51 -22.53 5.70 -18.36
C LYS A 51 -22.59 4.19 -18.17
N LYS A 52 -21.98 3.39 -19.04
CA LYS A 52 -21.89 1.93 -18.88
C LYS A 52 -21.08 1.61 -17.63
N ILE A 53 -19.89 2.19 -17.47
CA ILE A 53 -19.05 2.01 -16.29
C ILE A 53 -19.76 2.49 -15.03
N GLN A 54 -20.39 3.67 -15.08
CA GLN A 54 -21.13 4.18 -13.92
C GLN A 54 -22.22 3.21 -13.43
N ARG A 55 -22.94 2.56 -14.35
CA ARG A 55 -23.98 1.55 -14.01
C ARG A 55 -23.37 0.27 -13.45
N ILE A 56 -22.28 -0.23 -14.05
CA ILE A 56 -21.59 -1.44 -13.57
C ILE A 56 -21.08 -1.21 -12.15
N ILE A 57 -20.37 -0.09 -11.91
CA ILE A 57 -19.85 0.23 -10.58
C ILE A 57 -21.02 0.37 -9.59
N LEU A 58 -22.11 1.05 -9.93
CA LEU A 58 -23.26 1.16 -9.03
C LEU A 58 -23.87 -0.19 -8.67
N HIS A 59 -23.87 -1.16 -9.60
CA HIS A 59 -24.31 -2.52 -9.29
C HIS A 59 -23.36 -3.20 -8.30
N VAL A 60 -22.05 -3.14 -8.56
CA VAL A 60 -21.01 -3.65 -7.64
C VAL A 60 -21.13 -3.02 -6.25
N GLN A 61 -21.36 -1.71 -6.15
CA GLN A 61 -21.52 -1.04 -4.85
C GLN A 61 -22.70 -1.63 -4.05
N LYS A 62 -23.80 -2.02 -4.72
CA LYS A 62 -24.94 -2.69 -4.07
C LYS A 62 -24.58 -4.09 -3.60
N ASP A 63 -23.80 -4.84 -4.39
CA ASP A 63 -23.31 -6.16 -3.99
C ASP A 63 -22.33 -6.06 -2.82
N LEU A 64 -21.43 -5.07 -2.80
CA LEU A 64 -20.54 -4.82 -1.66
C LEU A 64 -21.31 -4.49 -0.38
N PHE A 65 -22.44 -3.77 -0.45
CA PHE A 65 -23.31 -3.61 0.71
C PHE A 65 -23.91 -4.94 1.19
N VAL A 66 -24.31 -5.82 0.27
CA VAL A 66 -24.80 -7.17 0.63
C VAL A 66 -23.70 -7.99 1.28
N ILE A 67 -22.47 -7.94 0.75
CA ILE A 67 -21.28 -8.61 1.29
C ILE A 67 -20.96 -8.08 2.70
N GLY A 68 -20.91 -6.77 2.88
CA GLY A 68 -20.66 -6.17 4.19
C GLY A 68 -21.71 -6.58 5.23
N ALA A 69 -22.98 -6.62 4.81
CA ALA A 69 -24.03 -7.15 5.68
C ALA A 69 -23.82 -8.64 5.98
N GLN A 70 -23.41 -9.46 5.01
CA GLN A 70 -23.16 -10.90 5.17
C GLN A 70 -22.04 -11.18 6.16
N LEU A 71 -20.93 -10.47 6.03
CA LEU A 71 -19.80 -10.56 6.94
C LEU A 71 -20.19 -10.10 8.35
N SER A 72 -21.12 -9.14 8.49
CA SER A 72 -21.62 -8.71 9.81
C SER A 72 -22.48 -9.76 10.51
N PHE A 73 -23.00 -10.78 9.82
CA PHE A 73 -23.75 -11.90 10.42
C PHE A 73 -22.89 -13.17 10.62
N ALA A 74 -21.59 -13.09 10.39
CA ALA A 74 -20.63 -14.21 10.42
C ALA A 74 -20.50 -14.93 11.78
N ASP A 75 -20.91 -14.29 12.89
CA ASP A 75 -20.81 -14.86 14.24
C ASP A 75 -21.75 -16.07 14.46
N GLY A 76 -22.73 -16.28 13.58
CA GLY A 76 -23.67 -17.42 13.61
C GLY A 76 -24.64 -17.43 14.81
N LYS A 77 -24.53 -16.47 15.73
CA LYS A 77 -25.29 -16.42 16.99
C LYS A 77 -26.55 -15.56 16.91
N GLY A 78 -26.70 -14.81 15.81
CA GLY A 78 -27.79 -13.88 15.58
C GLY A 78 -28.81 -14.31 14.53
N ARG A 79 -29.54 -13.31 14.00
CA ARG A 79 -30.48 -13.49 12.88
C ARG A 79 -29.73 -13.85 11.61
N LYS A 80 -30.28 -14.75 10.78
CA LYS A 80 -29.70 -15.05 9.46
C LYS A 80 -29.97 -13.90 8.47
N GLN A 81 -28.97 -13.57 7.66
CA GLN A 81 -29.12 -12.60 6.58
C GLN A 81 -30.00 -13.18 5.45
N LYS A 82 -31.00 -12.41 5.00
CA LYS A 82 -31.94 -12.84 3.95
C LYS A 82 -31.37 -12.81 2.54
N LYS A 83 -30.52 -11.83 2.22
CA LYS A 83 -29.91 -11.65 0.90
C LYS A 83 -28.42 -11.92 1.02
N GLN A 84 -27.89 -12.81 0.19
CA GLN A 84 -26.49 -13.20 0.19
C GLN A 84 -25.95 -13.13 -1.24
N ILE A 85 -24.63 -13.03 -1.37
CA ILE A 85 -23.97 -13.28 -2.65
C ILE A 85 -24.13 -14.75 -3.01
N SER A 86 -24.42 -15.00 -4.28
CA SER A 86 -24.62 -16.33 -4.83
C SER A 86 -23.80 -16.51 -6.11
N ASP A 87 -23.74 -17.75 -6.58
CA ASP A 87 -23.19 -18.11 -7.88
C ASP A 87 -23.70 -17.23 -9.05
N LEU A 88 -24.96 -16.76 -9.01
CA LEU A 88 -25.49 -15.84 -10.02
C LEU A 88 -24.76 -14.49 -10.04
N SER A 89 -24.39 -13.96 -8.88
CA SER A 89 -23.59 -12.74 -8.76
C SER A 89 -22.18 -12.93 -9.31
N VAL A 90 -21.58 -14.11 -9.08
CA VAL A 90 -20.25 -14.46 -9.61
C VAL A 90 -20.29 -14.56 -11.13
N ARG A 91 -21.24 -15.31 -11.69
CA ARG A 91 -21.41 -15.45 -13.15
C ARG A 91 -21.67 -14.11 -13.84
N TRP A 92 -22.35 -13.18 -13.18
CA TRP A 92 -22.55 -11.83 -13.69
C TRP A 92 -21.21 -11.09 -13.87
N LEU A 93 -20.29 -11.21 -12.91
CA LEU A 93 -18.93 -10.64 -13.04
C LEU A 93 -18.13 -11.34 -14.14
N GLU A 94 -18.14 -12.68 -14.18
CA GLU A 94 -17.40 -13.46 -15.18
C GLU A 94 -17.82 -13.11 -16.60
N ARG A 95 -19.11 -12.93 -16.84
CA ARG A 95 -19.59 -12.48 -18.14
C ARG A 95 -19.04 -11.10 -18.51
N LEU A 96 -19.05 -10.13 -17.59
CA LEU A 96 -18.51 -8.80 -17.85
C LEU A 96 -16.99 -8.83 -18.09
N VAL A 97 -16.27 -9.69 -17.36
CA VAL A 97 -14.83 -9.93 -17.57
C VAL A 97 -14.62 -10.41 -19.00
N ASN A 98 -15.30 -11.48 -19.43
CA ASN A 98 -15.17 -12.02 -20.78
C ASN A 98 -15.51 -10.98 -21.86
N GLU A 99 -16.62 -10.24 -21.69
CA GLU A 99 -17.01 -9.16 -22.62
C GLU A 99 -15.95 -8.07 -22.76
N LEU A 100 -15.26 -7.72 -21.66
CA LEU A 100 -14.20 -6.71 -21.67
C LEU A 100 -12.89 -7.25 -22.25
N GLU A 101 -12.54 -8.50 -21.96
CA GLU A 101 -11.35 -9.16 -22.53
C GLU A 101 -11.45 -9.31 -24.05
N GLU A 102 -12.64 -9.55 -24.60
CA GLU A 102 -12.86 -9.64 -26.05
C GLU A 102 -12.60 -8.30 -26.77
N VAL A 103 -12.91 -7.17 -26.13
CA VAL A 103 -12.78 -5.84 -26.74
C VAL A 103 -11.46 -5.15 -26.41
N LEU A 104 -10.73 -5.60 -25.38
CA LEU A 104 -9.47 -5.00 -24.95
C LEU A 104 -8.27 -5.78 -25.48
N SER A 105 -7.38 -5.11 -26.22
CA SER A 105 -6.06 -5.63 -26.52
C SER A 105 -5.09 -5.23 -25.40
N LEU A 106 -4.92 -6.10 -24.40
CA LEU A 106 -3.99 -5.84 -23.30
C LEU A 106 -2.57 -6.30 -23.66
N PRO A 107 -1.54 -5.46 -23.48
CA PRO A 107 -0.17 -5.87 -23.72
C PRO A 107 0.27 -6.91 -22.68
N PRO A 108 1.05 -7.94 -23.06
CA PRO A 108 1.54 -8.92 -22.10
C PRO A 108 2.56 -8.29 -21.14
N GLY A 109 2.40 -8.53 -19.83
CA GLY A 109 3.31 -8.07 -18.78
C GLY A 109 2.73 -6.98 -17.88
N PHE A 110 3.59 -6.28 -17.12
CA PHE A 110 3.14 -5.22 -16.23
C PHE A 110 2.74 -3.96 -17.02
N VAL A 111 1.64 -3.35 -16.60
CA VAL A 111 1.11 -2.11 -17.17
C VAL A 111 1.30 -0.96 -16.19
N ALA A 112 1.56 0.23 -16.72
CA ALA A 112 1.52 1.45 -15.94
C ALA A 112 0.07 1.82 -15.60
N PHE A 113 -0.15 2.30 -14.38
CA PHE A 113 -1.39 2.96 -13.95
C PHE A 113 -1.26 4.46 -14.14
N GLY A 114 -2.38 5.19 -14.22
CA GLY A 114 -2.32 6.66 -14.22
C GLY A 114 -2.64 7.33 -15.55
N GLY A 115 -3.21 6.62 -16.53
CA GLY A 115 -3.53 7.21 -17.83
C GLY A 115 -4.66 8.22 -17.76
N GLU A 116 -5.68 7.91 -16.93
CA GLU A 116 -6.86 8.73 -16.67
C GLU A 116 -7.23 8.75 -15.18
N ILE A 117 -7.92 9.81 -14.73
CA ILE A 117 -8.26 10.00 -13.29
C ILE A 117 -9.22 8.90 -12.81
N SER A 118 -10.30 8.65 -13.54
CA SER A 118 -11.31 7.64 -13.17
C SER A 118 -10.70 6.23 -13.17
N ALA A 119 -9.89 5.90 -14.19
CA ALA A 119 -9.15 4.64 -14.26
C ALA A 119 -8.17 4.47 -13.08
N SER A 120 -7.43 5.51 -12.72
CA SER A 120 -6.52 5.48 -11.57
C SER A 120 -7.26 5.22 -10.26
N GLN A 121 -8.43 5.83 -10.09
CA GLN A 121 -9.27 5.61 -8.92
C GLN A 121 -9.83 4.18 -8.89
N MET A 122 -10.17 3.60 -10.04
CA MET A 122 -10.51 2.17 -10.14
C MET A 122 -9.34 1.27 -9.75
N ASP A 123 -8.12 1.57 -10.18
CA ASP A 123 -6.94 0.82 -9.76
C ASP A 123 -6.70 0.87 -8.25
N VAL A 124 -6.91 2.03 -7.62
CA VAL A 124 -6.87 2.15 -6.16
C VAL A 124 -7.99 1.32 -5.52
N ALA A 125 -9.22 1.42 -6.02
CA ALA A 125 -10.36 0.64 -5.53
C ALA A 125 -10.11 -0.87 -5.62
N ARG A 126 -9.49 -1.34 -6.69
CA ARG A 126 -9.06 -2.74 -6.88
C ARG A 126 -8.14 -3.21 -5.76
N THR A 127 -7.22 -2.38 -5.29
CA THR A 127 -6.36 -2.74 -4.15
C THR A 127 -7.17 -2.88 -2.84
N GLY A 128 -8.19 -2.04 -2.66
CA GLY A 128 -9.15 -2.14 -1.55
C GLY A 128 -9.94 -3.44 -1.58
N VAL A 129 -10.43 -3.85 -2.76
CA VAL A 129 -11.11 -5.14 -2.94
C VAL A 129 -10.18 -6.31 -2.59
N ARG A 130 -8.92 -6.28 -3.06
CA ARG A 130 -7.93 -7.31 -2.72
C ARG A 130 -7.58 -7.34 -1.23
N LYS A 131 -7.61 -6.18 -0.55
CA LYS A 131 -7.45 -6.10 0.91
C LYS A 131 -8.61 -6.78 1.62
N ALA A 132 -9.85 -6.46 1.23
CA ALA A 132 -11.04 -7.09 1.78
C ALA A 132 -11.05 -8.61 1.53
N GLU A 133 -10.62 -9.04 0.35
CA GLU A 133 -10.47 -10.46 0.00
C GLU A 133 -9.54 -11.20 0.96
N ARG A 134 -8.33 -10.68 1.24
CA ARG A 134 -7.38 -11.31 2.18
C ARG A 134 -7.97 -11.45 3.58
N ILE A 135 -8.72 -10.45 4.04
CA ILE A 135 -9.40 -10.49 5.33
C ILE A 135 -10.52 -11.54 5.32
N ALA A 136 -11.29 -11.63 4.23
CA ALA A 136 -12.34 -12.63 4.08
C ALA A 136 -11.77 -14.07 4.02
N VAL A 137 -10.62 -14.28 3.37
CA VAL A 137 -9.89 -15.55 3.40
C VAL A 137 -9.48 -15.92 4.81
N ARG A 138 -8.96 -14.95 5.59
CA ARG A 138 -8.66 -15.16 7.01
C ARG A 138 -9.92 -15.54 7.79
N MET A 139 -11.05 -14.85 7.58
CA MET A 139 -12.32 -15.20 8.21
C MET A 139 -12.75 -16.63 7.89
N GLN A 140 -12.59 -17.08 6.64
CA GLN A 140 -12.89 -18.47 6.26
C GLN A 140 -11.99 -19.45 7.02
N SER A 141 -10.68 -19.17 7.12
CA SER A 141 -9.75 -20.03 7.85
C SER A 141 -10.04 -20.12 9.35
N GLU A 142 -10.63 -19.06 9.93
CA GLU A 142 -11.07 -19.02 11.33
C GLU A 142 -12.51 -19.55 11.52
N GLY A 143 -13.16 -20.08 10.47
CA GLY A 143 -14.51 -20.65 10.53
C GLY A 143 -15.64 -19.62 10.65
N LEU A 144 -15.35 -18.33 10.38
CA LEU A 144 -16.33 -17.24 10.43
C LEU A 144 -17.03 -16.99 9.09
N LEU A 145 -16.56 -17.58 7.99
CA LEU A 145 -17.15 -17.41 6.67
C LEU A 145 -17.39 -18.77 6.00
N GLU A 146 -18.65 -19.14 5.86
CA GLU A 146 -19.06 -20.41 5.23
C GLU A 146 -19.32 -20.28 3.73
N ASN A 147 -19.81 -19.13 3.26
CA ASN A 147 -20.25 -18.97 1.86
C ASN A 147 -19.04 -18.82 0.91
N PRO A 148 -18.76 -19.81 0.04
CA PRO A 148 -17.61 -19.78 -0.85
C PRO A 148 -17.77 -18.78 -2.01
N ASP A 149 -18.99 -18.45 -2.40
CA ASP A 149 -19.26 -17.57 -3.54
C ASP A 149 -18.85 -16.12 -3.23
N LEU A 150 -18.83 -15.73 -1.95
CA LEU A 150 -18.32 -14.43 -1.52
C LEU A 150 -16.84 -14.26 -1.89
N LEU A 151 -16.01 -15.28 -1.63
CA LEU A 151 -14.58 -15.23 -1.97
C LEU A 151 -14.36 -15.22 -3.48
N LYS A 152 -15.11 -16.06 -4.22
CA LYS A 152 -15.06 -16.05 -5.70
C LYS A 152 -15.44 -14.67 -6.25
N TYR A 153 -16.48 -14.05 -5.70
CA TYR A 153 -16.94 -12.72 -6.10
C TYR A 153 -15.86 -11.66 -5.89
N LEU A 154 -15.23 -11.60 -4.70
CA LEU A 154 -14.18 -10.62 -4.43
C LEU A 154 -12.96 -10.80 -5.35
N ASN A 155 -12.56 -12.05 -5.63
CA ASN A 155 -11.45 -12.30 -6.55
C ASN A 155 -11.78 -11.85 -7.97
N ARG A 156 -12.94 -12.26 -8.53
CA ARG A 156 -13.39 -11.80 -9.88
C ARG A 156 -13.63 -10.31 -9.95
N LEU A 157 -14.11 -9.69 -8.88
CA LEU A 157 -14.34 -8.25 -8.85
C LEU A 157 -13.03 -7.49 -9.04
N SER A 158 -11.92 -7.99 -8.47
CA SER A 158 -10.62 -7.36 -8.65
C SER A 158 -10.15 -7.40 -10.11
N ASP A 159 -10.47 -8.47 -10.84
CA ASP A 159 -10.20 -8.60 -12.28
C ASP A 159 -11.09 -7.65 -13.09
N LEU A 160 -12.40 -7.63 -12.81
CA LEU A 160 -13.34 -6.72 -13.47
C LEU A 160 -12.93 -5.26 -13.31
N ILE A 161 -12.54 -4.83 -12.11
CA ILE A 161 -12.13 -3.44 -11.87
C ILE A 161 -10.86 -3.10 -12.67
N PHE A 162 -9.91 -4.03 -12.80
CA PHE A 162 -8.73 -3.83 -13.65
C PHE A 162 -9.13 -3.61 -15.12
N LEU A 163 -10.04 -4.44 -15.62
CA LEU A 163 -10.52 -4.34 -17.00
C LEU A 163 -11.33 -3.07 -17.25
N LEU A 164 -12.17 -2.64 -16.30
CA LEU A 164 -12.88 -1.37 -16.38
C LEU A 164 -11.90 -0.19 -16.43
N ALA A 165 -10.85 -0.21 -15.61
CA ALA A 165 -9.81 0.82 -15.63
C ALA A 165 -9.08 0.87 -16.99
N ALA A 166 -8.76 -0.30 -17.55
CA ALA A 166 -8.13 -0.39 -18.87
C ALA A 166 -9.06 0.06 -20.01
N TYR A 167 -10.37 -0.24 -19.92
CA TYR A 167 -11.37 0.19 -20.89
C TYR A 167 -11.59 1.71 -20.89
N GLU A 168 -11.64 2.30 -19.70
CA GLU A 168 -11.74 3.74 -19.53
C GLU A 168 -10.50 4.45 -20.12
N GLU A 169 -9.31 3.89 -19.91
CA GLU A 169 -8.08 4.39 -20.53
C GLU A 169 -8.07 4.19 -22.06
N ASN A 170 -8.47 3.04 -22.60
CA ASN A 170 -8.52 2.84 -24.06
C ASN A 170 -9.49 3.78 -24.80
N SER A 171 -10.44 4.40 -24.08
CA SER A 171 -11.31 5.43 -24.64
C SER A 171 -10.61 6.80 -24.83
N GLY A 172 -9.34 6.95 -24.41
CA GLY A 172 -8.56 8.19 -24.56
C GLY A 172 -7.03 8.06 -24.68
N ARG A 173 -6.38 7.06 -24.04
CA ARG A 173 -4.94 6.74 -24.03
C ARG A 173 -4.69 5.28 -23.61
N GLU A 174 -4.12 4.43 -24.47
CA GLU A 174 -3.83 3.02 -24.14
C GLU A 174 -2.86 2.83 -22.94
N ARG A 175 -3.06 1.76 -22.15
CA ARG A 175 -2.13 1.36 -21.07
C ARG A 175 -0.74 1.03 -21.62
N LYS A 176 0.27 1.77 -21.16
CA LYS A 176 1.66 1.54 -21.54
C LYS A 176 2.25 0.36 -20.78
N LYS A 177 2.82 -0.60 -21.51
CA LYS A 177 3.62 -1.68 -20.94
C LYS A 177 4.88 -1.10 -20.27
N ILE A 178 5.17 -1.54 -19.05
CA ILE A 178 6.42 -1.25 -18.37
C ILE A 178 7.42 -2.35 -18.75
N SER A 179 8.53 -1.98 -19.39
CA SER A 179 9.64 -2.92 -19.57
C SER A 179 10.52 -2.94 -18.32
N LEU A 180 10.76 -4.13 -17.76
CA LEU A 180 11.75 -4.28 -16.68
C LEU A 180 13.17 -3.90 -17.14
N SER A 181 13.46 -4.02 -18.45
CA SER A 181 14.75 -3.55 -19.00
C SER A 181 14.89 -2.03 -18.96
N SER A 182 13.79 -1.26 -19.06
CA SER A 182 13.82 0.20 -18.91
C SER A 182 13.81 0.66 -17.44
N LEU A 183 13.57 -0.25 -16.50
CA LEU A 183 13.74 -0.01 -15.06
C LEU A 183 15.20 -0.17 -14.61
N SER A 184 16.12 -0.56 -15.50
CA SER A 184 17.54 -0.34 -15.28
C SER A 184 17.77 1.17 -15.29
N VAL A 185 17.64 1.74 -14.09
CA VAL A 185 17.87 3.16 -13.84
C VAL A 185 19.20 3.50 -14.51
N GLN A 186 19.16 4.42 -15.47
CA GLN A 186 20.30 5.26 -15.81
C GLN A 186 20.65 6.03 -14.53
N LEU A 187 21.29 5.37 -13.56
CA LEU A 187 22.16 6.03 -12.62
C LEU A 187 23.27 6.54 -13.50
N SER A 188 23.05 7.72 -14.08
CA SER A 188 24.01 8.37 -14.95
C SER A 188 25.34 8.32 -14.24
N ASP A 189 26.30 7.60 -14.84
CA ASP A 189 27.69 7.55 -14.42
C ASP A 189 28.26 8.94 -14.13
N SER A 190 27.67 10.00 -14.68
CA SER A 190 28.09 11.38 -14.43
C SER A 190 27.86 11.87 -13.00
N VAL A 191 26.74 11.55 -12.33
CA VAL A 191 26.46 12.04 -10.97
C VAL A 191 27.29 11.22 -9.98
N PHE A 192 27.30 9.89 -10.15
CA PHE A 192 28.07 9.00 -9.28
C PHE A 192 29.59 9.20 -9.45
N ARG A 193 30.11 9.39 -10.68
CA ARG A 193 31.51 9.80 -10.89
C ARG A 193 31.82 11.16 -10.30
N LYS A 194 30.94 12.16 -10.43
CA LYS A 194 31.18 13.49 -9.85
C LYS A 194 31.29 13.41 -8.33
N TRP A 195 30.44 12.62 -7.67
CA TRP A 195 30.54 12.38 -6.23
C TRP A 195 31.82 11.64 -5.84
N PHE A 196 32.26 10.65 -6.63
CA PHE A 196 33.55 9.99 -6.41
C PHE A 196 34.76 10.89 -6.63
N ILE A 197 34.73 11.75 -7.66
CA ILE A 197 35.82 12.69 -7.96
C ILE A 197 35.87 13.78 -6.88
N VAL A 198 34.74 14.44 -6.60
CA VAL A 198 34.68 15.51 -5.59
C VAL A 198 34.94 14.96 -4.19
N GLY A 199 34.31 13.84 -3.82
CA GLY A 199 34.55 13.17 -2.54
C GLY A 199 36.00 12.67 -2.39
N GLY A 200 36.57 12.11 -3.46
CA GLY A 200 37.97 11.67 -3.49
C GLY A 200 38.96 12.82 -3.28
N PHE A 201 38.74 13.97 -3.93
CA PHE A 201 39.58 15.17 -3.74
C PHE A 201 39.51 15.71 -2.30
N VAL A 202 38.33 15.69 -1.68
CA VAL A 202 38.16 16.12 -0.28
C VAL A 202 38.92 15.20 0.67
N VAL A 203 38.79 13.88 0.50
CA VAL A 203 39.49 12.90 1.34
C VAL A 203 41.01 13.02 1.19
N ILE A 204 41.52 13.12 -0.04
CA ILE A 204 42.96 13.28 -0.30
C ILE A 204 43.49 14.57 0.34
N SER A 205 42.76 15.68 0.20
CA SER A 205 43.15 16.97 0.78
C SER A 205 43.18 16.90 2.31
N LEU A 206 42.20 16.25 2.93
CA LEU A 206 42.14 16.09 4.38
C LEU A 206 43.32 15.25 4.91
N VAL A 207 43.66 14.17 4.21
CA VAL A 207 44.81 13.31 4.55
C VAL A 207 46.12 14.06 4.38
N MET A 208 46.27 14.89 3.34
CA MET A 208 47.44 15.73 3.14
C MET A 208 47.62 16.76 4.26
N VAL A 209 46.54 17.47 4.63
CA VAL A 209 46.56 18.46 5.70
C VAL A 209 46.91 17.80 7.04
N LEU A 210 46.33 16.64 7.34
CA LEU A 210 46.63 15.89 8.56
C LEU A 210 48.09 15.42 8.58
N SER A 211 48.61 14.96 7.44
CA SER A 211 50.02 14.56 7.30
C SER A 211 50.98 15.73 7.49
N LEU A 212 50.66 16.89 6.93
CA LEU A 212 51.44 18.13 7.11
C LEU A 212 51.42 18.59 8.57
N LEU A 213 50.26 18.56 9.23
CA LEU A 213 50.15 18.87 10.66
C LEU A 213 51.04 17.92 11.48
N LEU A 214 51.07 16.63 11.19
CA LEU A 214 51.95 15.69 11.89
C LEU A 214 53.45 15.94 11.65
N ILE A 215 53.82 16.45 10.47
CA ILE A 215 55.22 16.81 10.16
C ILE A 215 55.63 18.11 10.86
N PHE A 216 54.77 19.14 10.84
CA PHE A 216 55.08 20.45 11.40
C PHE A 216 54.85 20.56 12.91
N HIS A 217 54.05 19.66 13.49
CA HIS A 217 53.81 19.59 14.94
C HIS A 217 54.70 18.56 15.64
N ARG A 218 55.83 18.16 15.04
CA ARG A 218 56.89 17.46 15.78
C ARG A 218 57.38 18.40 16.89
N PRO A 219 57.17 18.06 18.18
CA PRO A 219 57.69 18.89 19.27
C PRO A 219 59.22 18.94 19.17
N SER A 220 59.80 20.13 19.28
CA SER A 220 61.24 20.33 19.31
C SER A 220 61.82 19.54 20.48
N THR A 221 62.87 18.77 20.22
CA THR A 221 63.57 17.90 21.18
C THR A 221 64.06 18.63 22.44
N ASP A 222 64.13 19.96 22.38
CA ASP A 222 64.65 20.80 23.47
C ASP A 222 63.66 20.91 24.65
N THR A 223 62.34 20.85 24.40
CA THR A 223 61.32 20.92 25.46
C THR A 223 61.30 19.68 26.38
N MET A 224 61.70 18.52 25.88
CA MET A 224 61.80 17.29 26.69
C MET A 224 63.01 17.31 27.63
N SER A 225 64.11 17.95 27.24
CA SER A 225 65.32 18.05 28.09
C SER A 225 65.13 19.05 29.23
N GLU A 226 64.45 20.18 28.97
CA GLU A 226 64.12 21.16 30.01
C GLU A 226 63.12 20.62 31.05
N MET A 227 62.11 19.85 30.64
CA MET A 227 61.17 19.21 31.57
C MET A 227 61.84 18.13 32.45
N MET A 228 62.85 17.42 31.94
CA MET A 228 63.58 16.41 32.70
C MET A 228 64.54 17.03 33.74
N ASN A 229 65.13 18.19 33.45
CA ASN A 229 66.03 18.89 34.37
C ASN A 229 65.27 19.58 35.54
N MET A 230 64.06 20.10 35.32
CA MET A 230 63.25 20.65 36.42
C MET A 230 62.85 19.58 37.44
N HIS A 231 62.48 18.38 37.00
CA HIS A 231 62.10 17.30 37.92
C HIS A 231 63.27 16.72 38.74
N MET A 232 64.51 16.84 38.25
CA MET A 232 65.69 16.39 38.99
C MET A 232 66.13 17.39 40.08
N GLN A 233 65.84 18.68 39.95
CA GLN A 233 66.19 19.69 40.96
C GLN A 233 65.22 19.74 42.15
N GLU A 234 63.93 19.44 41.95
CA GLU A 234 62.95 19.38 43.06
C GLU A 234 63.13 18.15 43.97
N GLY A 235 63.82 17.10 43.50
CA GLY A 235 64.07 15.88 44.26
C GLY A 235 65.22 15.93 45.28
N MET A 236 66.09 16.96 45.25
CA MET A 236 67.31 17.01 46.08
C MET A 236 67.26 17.93 47.30
N HIS A 237 66.17 18.68 47.53
CA HIS A 237 66.02 19.56 48.70
C HIS A 237 65.07 19.05 49.80
N LYS A 238 64.67 17.78 49.76
CA LYS A 238 63.96 17.11 50.87
C LYS A 238 64.72 15.87 51.35
N LYS A 239 65.80 16.12 52.09
CA LYS A 239 66.37 15.21 53.09
C LYS A 239 66.86 16.00 54.28
#